data_AF-A0A2G9UYZ1-F1
#
_entry.id   AF-A0A2G9UYZ1-F1
#
_cell.length_a   1.000
_cell.length_b   1.000
_cell.length_c   1.000
_cell.angle_alpha   90.00
_cell.angle_beta   90.00
_cell.angle_gamma   90.00
#
_symmetry.space_group_name_H-M   'P 1'
#
loop_
_entity.id
_entity.type
_entity.pdbx_description
1 polymer ?
#
loop_
_entity_poly.entity_id
_entity_poly.type
_entity_poly.pdbx_seq_one_letter_code
_entity_poly.pdbx_strand_id
1 'polypeptide(L)'
;MDTFSKKQLRSGVWRLQRKSWIWETRRTLDWAKQCGNAAEERLVNFCDLFYMYHGSSHFKKTPAKRWTYMSPNGQHYHELDHVLCNRKAITDVEVVPLFDTENDHNLLHAKLDFDRSLVRLSQIQSTQPQATTLDEL
;
A
#
# COMPACT_ATOMS: atom_id res chain seq x y z
N MET A 1 22.95 -8.59 -3.65
CA MET A 1 22.55 -8.80 -5.06
C MET A 1 21.08 -9.23 -5.08
N ASP A 2 20.22 -8.49 -5.78
CA ASP A 2 18.81 -8.86 -5.91
C ASP A 2 18.67 -10.12 -6.76
N THR A 3 18.16 -11.20 -6.17
CA THR A 3 17.90 -12.44 -6.89
C THR A 3 16.54 -12.37 -7.58
N PHE A 4 16.46 -12.79 -8.84
CA PHE A 4 15.23 -12.83 -9.63
C PHE A 4 14.77 -14.28 -9.86
N SER A 5 13.49 -14.47 -10.15
CA SER A 5 12.89 -15.75 -10.55
C SER A 5 11.86 -15.52 -11.65
N LYS A 6 11.71 -16.50 -12.55
CA LYS A 6 10.62 -16.50 -13.53
C LYS A 6 9.35 -17.00 -12.84
N LYS A 7 8.26 -16.23 -12.96
CA LYS A 7 6.91 -16.63 -12.55
C LYS A 7 6.00 -16.58 -13.77
N GLN A 8 5.20 -17.61 -13.97
CA GLN A 8 4.14 -17.60 -14.97
C GLN A 8 2.93 -16.87 -14.40
N LEU A 9 2.46 -15.82 -15.09
CA LEU A 9 1.22 -15.13 -14.77
C LEU A 9 0.02 -16.01 -15.13
N ARG A 10 -1.16 -15.71 -14.56
CA ARG A 10 -2.42 -16.39 -14.90
C ARG A 10 -2.74 -16.31 -16.41
N SER A 11 -2.24 -15.29 -17.11
CA SER A 11 -2.36 -15.12 -18.57
C SER A 11 -1.42 -16.01 -19.40
N GLY A 12 -0.58 -16.84 -18.76
CA GLY A 12 0.43 -17.66 -19.46
C GLY A 12 1.73 -16.92 -19.77
N VAL A 13 1.79 -15.61 -19.53
CA VAL A 13 3.00 -14.79 -19.76
C VAL A 13 4.03 -15.02 -18.66
N TRP A 14 5.28 -15.23 -19.04
CA TRP A 14 6.40 -15.35 -18.10
C TRP A 14 6.95 -13.98 -17.73
N ARG A 15 7.11 -13.71 -16.44
CA ARG A 15 7.72 -12.47 -15.94
C ARG A 15 8.88 -12.79 -14.98
N LEU A 16 9.98 -12.06 -15.14
CA LEU A 16 11.06 -12.02 -14.15
C LEU A 16 10.63 -11.14 -12.99
N GLN A 17 10.58 -11.71 -11.80
CA GLN A 17 10.26 -10.99 -10.56
C GLN A 17 11.41 -11.12 -9.57
N ARG A 18 11.64 -10.08 -8.76
CA ARG A 18 12.55 -10.17 -7.61
C ARG A 18 12.01 -11.22 -6.65
N LYS A 19 12.86 -12.13 -6.16
CA LYS A 19 12.45 -13.16 -5.20
C LYS A 19 11.86 -12.56 -3.92
N SER A 20 12.37 -11.40 -3.49
CA SER A 20 11.80 -10.64 -2.37
C SER A 20 10.36 -10.18 -2.64
N TRP A 21 9.98 -9.97 -3.89
CA TRP A 21 8.65 -9.54 -4.31
C TRP A 21 7.63 -10.68 -4.35
N ILE A 22 8.07 -11.89 -4.67
CA ILE A 22 7.19 -13.08 -4.69
C ILE A 22 6.53 -13.30 -3.32
N TRP A 23 7.28 -13.10 -2.25
CA TRP A 23 6.75 -13.18 -0.88
C TRP A 23 5.70 -12.10 -0.60
N GLU A 24 5.86 -10.93 -1.18
CA GLU A 24 4.94 -9.81 -0.99
C GLU A 24 3.61 -10.03 -1.71
N THR A 25 3.69 -10.46 -2.97
CA THR A 25 2.52 -10.83 -3.76
C THR A 25 1.75 -11.97 -3.10
N ARG A 26 2.45 -12.99 -2.57
CA ARG A 26 1.81 -14.11 -1.87
C ARG A 26 1.09 -13.66 -0.61
N ARG A 27 1.70 -12.80 0.20
CA ARG A 27 1.09 -12.24 1.41
C ARG A 27 -0.22 -11.50 1.08
N THR A 28 -0.18 -10.62 0.08
CA THR A 28 -1.36 -9.83 -0.32
C THR A 28 -2.44 -10.72 -0.93
N LEU A 29 -2.07 -11.77 -1.67
CA LEU A 29 -3.01 -12.77 -2.17
C LEU A 29 -3.69 -13.56 -1.04
N ASP A 30 -2.94 -13.97 -0.01
CA ASP A 30 -3.49 -14.70 1.12
C ASP A 30 -4.40 -13.82 2.01
N TRP A 31 -4.17 -12.50 2.04
CA TRP A 31 -5.13 -11.53 2.58
C TRP A 31 -6.40 -11.46 1.72
N ALA A 32 -6.28 -11.31 0.40
CA ALA A 32 -7.41 -11.17 -0.51
C ALA A 32 -8.37 -12.37 -0.49
N LYS A 33 -7.82 -13.59 -0.35
CA LYS A 33 -8.62 -14.83 -0.22
C LYS A 33 -9.54 -14.83 1.01
N GLN A 34 -9.24 -14.06 2.05
CA GLN A 34 -10.09 -13.95 3.25
C GLN A 34 -11.35 -13.12 2.97
N CYS A 35 -11.24 -12.14 2.06
CA CYS A 35 -12.33 -11.24 1.69
C CYS A 35 -13.22 -11.86 0.60
N GLY A 36 -12.61 -12.61 -0.32
CA GLY A 36 -13.32 -13.47 -1.26
C GLY A 36 -14.06 -12.75 -2.39
N ASN A 37 -13.69 -11.50 -2.75
CA ASN A 37 -14.31 -10.80 -3.86
C ASN A 37 -13.32 -10.40 -4.98
N ALA A 38 -13.87 -10.11 -6.15
CA ALA A 38 -13.10 -9.81 -7.36
C ALA A 38 -12.34 -8.47 -7.28
N ALA A 39 -12.75 -7.56 -6.38
CA ALA A 39 -12.05 -6.29 -6.20
C ALA A 39 -10.71 -6.51 -5.48
N GLU A 40 -10.63 -7.39 -4.48
CA GLU A 40 -9.34 -7.69 -3.85
C GLU A 40 -8.37 -8.39 -4.80
N GLU A 41 -8.84 -9.29 -5.66
CA GLU A 41 -7.97 -9.89 -6.69
C GLU A 41 -7.39 -8.81 -7.63
N ARG A 42 -8.19 -7.80 -8.01
CA ARG A 42 -7.70 -6.66 -8.80
C ARG A 42 -6.67 -5.84 -8.03
N LEU A 43 -6.87 -5.61 -6.74
CA LEU A 43 -5.91 -4.91 -5.88
C LEU A 43 -4.57 -5.68 -5.77
N VAL A 44 -4.62 -7.01 -5.60
CA VAL A 44 -3.43 -7.87 -5.60
C VAL A 44 -2.67 -7.72 -6.92
N ASN A 45 -3.38 -7.80 -8.05
CA ASN A 45 -2.78 -7.65 -9.37
C ASN A 45 -2.15 -6.26 -9.56
N PHE A 46 -2.82 -5.20 -9.11
CA PHE A 46 -2.29 -3.84 -9.13
C PHE A 46 -0.98 -3.75 -8.32
N CYS A 47 -0.96 -4.29 -7.10
CA CYS A 47 0.24 -4.31 -6.26
C CYS A 47 1.38 -5.12 -6.89
N ASP A 48 1.08 -6.26 -7.51
CA ASP A 48 2.06 -7.12 -8.20
C ASP A 48 2.66 -6.43 -9.44
N LEU A 49 1.82 -5.72 -10.22
CA LEU A 49 2.22 -5.04 -11.45
C LEU A 49 3.08 -3.81 -11.19
N PHE A 50 2.72 -3.01 -10.18
CA PHE A 50 3.35 -1.71 -9.89
C PHE A 50 4.36 -1.77 -8.73
N TYR A 51 4.65 -2.97 -8.22
CA TYR A 51 5.58 -3.17 -7.11
C TYR A 51 5.21 -2.36 -5.85
N MET A 52 3.92 -2.36 -5.49
CA MET A 52 3.41 -1.67 -4.29
C MET A 52 3.23 -2.62 -3.11
N TYR A 53 3.71 -2.21 -1.94
CA TYR A 53 3.43 -2.81 -0.65
C TYR A 53 2.01 -2.45 -0.22
N HIS A 54 1.21 -3.44 0.14
CA HIS A 54 -0.15 -3.24 0.59
C HIS A 54 -0.20 -3.22 2.13
N GLY A 55 -0.24 -2.05 2.75
CA GLY A 55 -0.06 -1.93 4.20
C GLY A 55 -0.99 -2.82 5.03
N SER A 56 -2.25 -2.96 4.62
CA SER A 56 -3.22 -3.79 5.34
C SER A 56 -2.92 -5.30 5.35
N SER A 57 -2.22 -5.85 4.35
CA SER A 57 -1.86 -7.28 4.35
C SER A 57 -0.64 -7.59 5.22
N HIS A 58 0.11 -6.58 5.66
CA HIS A 58 1.36 -6.77 6.40
C HIS A 58 1.18 -7.00 7.89
N PHE A 59 0.14 -6.40 8.48
CA PHE A 59 -0.01 -6.33 9.93
C PHE A 59 -1.22 -7.14 10.38
N LYS A 60 -1.05 -7.91 11.46
CA LYS A 60 -2.17 -8.59 12.10
C LYS A 60 -2.96 -7.55 12.90
N LYS A 61 -4.20 -7.32 12.51
CA LYS A 61 -5.13 -6.40 13.17
C LYS A 61 -6.13 -7.18 14.02
N THR A 62 -6.53 -6.63 15.16
CA THR A 62 -7.74 -7.10 15.85
C THR A 62 -8.98 -6.72 15.04
N PRO A 63 -10.12 -7.42 15.19
CA PRO A 63 -11.34 -7.10 14.44
C PRO A 63 -11.74 -5.62 14.54
N ALA A 64 -11.67 -5.04 15.74
CA ALA A 64 -12.01 -3.63 15.99
C ALA A 64 -11.11 -2.63 15.23
N LYS A 65 -9.90 -3.03 14.84
CA LYS A 65 -8.92 -2.18 14.13
C LYS A 65 -8.81 -2.52 12.64
N ARG A 66 -9.64 -3.44 12.13
CA ARG A 66 -9.57 -3.93 10.75
C ARG A 66 -10.53 -3.21 9.80
N TRP A 67 -11.76 -2.97 10.26
CA TRP A 67 -12.87 -2.59 9.40
C TRP A 67 -12.87 -1.09 9.10
N THR A 68 -12.71 -0.72 7.84
CA THR A 68 -12.72 0.70 7.42
C THR A 68 -14.12 1.17 7.07
N TYR A 69 -15.07 0.25 6.89
CA TYR A 69 -16.45 0.54 6.56
C TYR A 69 -17.40 -0.34 7.38
N MET A 70 -18.50 0.27 7.83
CA MET A 70 -19.62 -0.41 8.47
C MET A 70 -20.91 -0.05 7.73
N SER A 71 -21.73 -1.05 7.38
CA SER A 71 -23.01 -0.77 6.71
C SER A 71 -23.93 0.08 7.60
N PRO A 72 -24.84 0.90 7.04
CA PRO A 72 -25.72 1.76 7.83
C PRO A 72 -26.58 1.02 8.87
N ASN A 73 -26.87 -0.26 8.64
CA ASN A 73 -27.60 -1.13 9.56
C ASN A 73 -26.70 -1.88 10.57
N GLY A 74 -25.38 -1.66 10.55
CA GLY A 74 -24.39 -2.28 11.44
C GLY A 74 -24.12 -3.77 11.21
N GLN A 75 -24.67 -4.37 10.13
CA GLN A 75 -24.61 -5.81 9.90
C GLN A 75 -23.35 -6.28 9.17
N HIS A 76 -22.76 -5.42 8.33
CA HIS A 76 -21.63 -5.77 7.49
C HIS A 76 -20.47 -4.84 7.74
N TYR A 77 -19.27 -5.43 7.73
CA TYR A 77 -18.01 -4.73 7.93
C TYR A 77 -17.08 -5.07 6.78
N HIS A 78 -16.49 -4.04 6.17
CA HIS A 78 -15.61 -4.19 5.02
C HIS A 78 -14.31 -3.41 5.23
N GLU A 79 -13.25 -3.88 4.57
CA GLU A 79 -11.96 -3.19 4.48
C GLU A 79 -11.86 -2.64 3.05
N LEU A 80 -12.42 -1.44 2.84
CA LEU A 80 -12.52 -0.80 1.52
C LEU A 80 -11.39 0.22 1.28
N ASP A 81 -10.81 0.74 2.36
CA ASP A 81 -9.77 1.75 2.32
C ASP A 81 -8.39 1.10 2.49
N HIS A 82 -7.45 1.45 1.61
CA HIS A 82 -6.14 0.81 1.56
C HIS A 82 -5.02 1.84 1.49
N VAL A 83 -3.93 1.56 2.21
CA VAL A 83 -2.67 2.32 2.09
C VAL A 83 -1.66 1.50 1.31
N LEU A 84 -1.17 2.07 0.21
CA LEU A 84 -0.16 1.48 -0.66
C LEU A 84 1.12 2.31 -0.62
N CYS A 85 2.27 1.66 -0.65
CA CYS A 85 3.56 2.35 -0.75
C CYS A 85 4.49 1.62 -1.72
N ASN A 86 5.26 2.34 -2.52
CA ASN A 86 6.28 1.75 -3.40
C ASN A 86 7.61 1.43 -2.67
N ARG A 87 7.67 1.66 -1.36
CA ARG A 87 8.82 1.39 -0.48
C ARG A 87 8.36 0.65 0.78
N LYS A 88 9.28 -0.04 1.44
CA LYS A 88 9.06 -0.60 2.79
C LYS A 88 9.09 0.49 3.86
N ALA A 89 8.23 1.50 3.72
CA ALA A 89 8.13 2.61 4.65
C ALA A 89 6.97 2.43 5.64
N ILE A 90 5.96 1.62 5.30
CA ILE A 90 4.82 1.38 6.18
C ILE A 90 5.27 0.49 7.35
N THR A 91 5.15 1.00 8.58
CA THR A 91 5.50 0.27 9.82
C THR A 91 4.28 -0.18 10.61
N ASP A 92 3.12 0.42 10.34
CA ASP A 92 1.84 0.04 10.93
C ASP A 92 0.67 0.57 10.08
N VAL A 93 -0.44 -0.16 10.08
CA VAL A 93 -1.73 0.29 9.52
C VAL A 93 -2.82 -0.22 10.43
N GLU A 94 -3.64 0.67 10.96
CA GLU A 94 -4.76 0.34 11.82
C GLU A 94 -5.91 1.31 11.63
N VAL A 95 -7.13 0.83 11.83
CA VAL A 95 -8.31 1.68 11.96
C VAL A 95 -8.30 2.30 13.35
N VAL A 96 -8.61 3.60 13.43
CA VAL A 96 -8.84 4.30 14.69
C VAL A 96 -10.30 4.06 15.11
N PRO A 97 -10.56 3.23 16.14
CA PRO A 97 -11.92 2.99 16.58
C PRO A 97 -12.51 4.25 17.23
N LEU A 98 -13.83 4.40 17.14
CA LEU A 98 -14.60 5.44 17.85
C LEU A 98 -14.27 6.88 17.44
N PHE A 99 -13.77 7.06 16.21
CA PHE A 99 -13.74 8.38 15.61
C PHE A 99 -15.16 8.70 15.14
N ASP A 100 -15.90 9.46 15.93
CA ASP A 100 -17.29 9.83 15.63
C ASP A 100 -17.31 10.89 14.53
N THR A 101 -17.39 10.42 13.28
CA THR A 101 -17.52 11.27 12.09
C THR A 101 -18.94 11.31 11.53
N GLU A 102 -19.93 10.70 12.19
CA GLU A 102 -21.25 10.43 11.61
C GLU A 102 -21.17 9.83 10.19
N ASN A 103 -20.08 9.11 9.90
CA ASN A 103 -19.74 8.56 8.59
C ASN A 103 -19.73 7.03 8.68
N ASP A 104 -20.13 6.36 7.61
CA ASP A 104 -20.08 4.90 7.50
C ASP A 104 -18.64 4.36 7.29
N HIS A 105 -17.68 5.27 7.08
CA HIS A 105 -16.25 4.99 7.08
C HIS A 105 -15.54 5.33 8.39
N ASN A 106 -14.66 4.44 8.84
CA ASN A 106 -13.73 4.65 9.95
C ASN A 106 -12.41 5.23 9.45
N LEU A 107 -11.77 6.05 10.29
CA LEU A 107 -10.47 6.64 9.99
C LEU A 107 -9.36 5.57 9.92
N LEU A 108 -8.67 5.48 8.77
CA LEU A 108 -7.51 4.62 8.58
C LEU A 108 -6.22 5.37 8.89
N HIS A 109 -5.45 4.86 9.86
CA HIS A 109 -4.19 5.44 10.29
C HIS A 109 -3.02 4.56 9.85
N ALA A 110 -2.03 5.16 9.18
CA ALA A 110 -0.79 4.48 8.80
C ALA A 110 0.43 5.19 9.40
N LYS A 111 1.34 4.41 9.96
CA LYS A 111 2.65 4.89 10.39
C LYS A 111 3.65 4.64 9.27
N LEU A 112 4.38 5.70 8.92
CA LEU A 112 5.39 5.68 7.87
C LEU A 112 6.74 6.04 8.49
N ASP A 113 7.74 5.20 8.25
CA ASP A 113 9.13 5.46 8.60
C ASP A 113 9.89 5.92 7.35
N PHE A 114 10.47 7.12 7.45
CA PHE A 114 11.27 7.73 6.41
C PHE A 114 12.61 8.14 6.99
N ASP A 115 13.67 7.94 6.21
CA ASP A 115 14.95 8.56 6.52
C ASP A 115 14.81 10.09 6.41
N ARG A 116 14.74 10.75 7.58
CA ARG A 116 14.56 12.20 7.68
C ARG A 116 15.69 12.96 6.98
N SER A 117 16.89 12.37 6.87
CA SER A 117 18.01 13.01 6.19
C SER A 117 17.74 13.18 4.69
N LEU A 118 17.20 12.15 4.04
CA LEU A 118 16.82 12.18 2.62
C LEU A 118 15.62 13.11 2.37
N VAL A 119 14.63 13.12 3.27
CA VAL A 119 13.48 14.03 3.17
C VAL A 119 13.96 15.49 3.24
N ARG A 120 14.82 15.81 4.21
CA ARG A 120 15.40 17.16 4.35
C ARG A 120 16.24 17.55 3.13
N LEU A 121 17.05 16.64 2.59
CA LEU A 121 17.82 16.90 1.38
C LEU A 121 16.92 17.18 0.17
N SER A 122 15.85 16.40 -0.02
CA SER A 122 14.89 16.66 -1.11
C SER A 122 14.15 17.99 -0.94
N GLN A 123 13.81 18.38 0.29
CA GLN A 123 13.19 19.68 0.57
C GLN A 123 14.13 20.83 0.22
N ILE A 124 15.41 20.73 0.61
CA ILE A 124 16.44 21.73 0.27
C ILE A 124 16.63 21.81 -1.25
N GLN A 125 16.73 20.68 -1.95
CA GLN A 125 16.86 20.65 -3.41
C GLN A 125 15.63 21.23 -4.11
N SER A 126 14.42 20.98 -3.57
CA SER A 126 13.17 21.50 -4.14
C SER A 126 12.95 22.99 -3.92
N THR A 127 13.61 23.58 -2.92
CA THR A 127 13.56 25.03 -2.64
C THR A 127 14.72 25.79 -3.29
N GLN A 128 15.66 25.11 -3.95
CA GLN A 128 16.68 25.79 -4.74
C GLN A 128 16.05 26.36 -6.03
N PRO A 129 16.18 27.67 -6.28
CA PRO A 129 15.73 28.25 -7.54
C PRO A 129 16.50 27.63 -8.70
N GLN A 130 15.80 27.27 -9.78
CA GLN A 130 16.45 26.84 -11.01
C GLN A 130 17.36 27.97 -11.49
N ALA A 131 18.62 27.66 -11.78
CA ALA A 131 19.53 28.61 -12.40
C ALA A 131 18.95 29.00 -13.76
N THR A 132 18.46 30.23 -13.89
CA THR A 132 18.17 30.84 -15.19
C THR A 132 19.48 30.94 -15.94
N THR A 133 19.69 30.06 -16.92
CA THR A 133 20.66 30.32 -17.98
C THR A 133 20.13 31.52 -18.74
N LEU A 134 20.80 32.66 -18.58
CA LEU A 134 20.69 33.75 -19.53
C LEU A 134 21.31 33.24 -20.82
N ASP A 135 20.51 32.64 -21.70
CA ASP A 135 20.91 32.45 -23.08
C ASP A 135 21.12 33.86 -23.66
N GLU A 136 22.39 34.13 -23.98
CA GLU A 136 22.88 35.40 -24.49
C GLU A 136 22.12 35.78 -25.76
N LEU A 137 21.66 37.04 -25.81
CA LEU A 137 20.98 37.68 -26.94
C LEU A 137 21.86 37.77 -28.19
#